data_AF-A0A9E2RUY2-F1
#
_entry.id   AF-A0A9E2RUY2-F1
#
_cell.length_a   1.000
_cell.length_b   1.000
_cell.length_c   1.000
_cell.angle_alpha   90.00
_cell.angle_beta   90.00
_cell.angle_gamma   90.00
#
_symmetry.space_group_name_H-M   'P 1'
#
loop_
_entity.id
_entity.type
_entity.pdbx_description
1 polymer ?
#
loop_
_entity_poly.entity_id
_entity_poly.type
_entity_poly.pdbx_seq_one_letter_code
_entity_poly.pdbx_strand_id
1 'polypeptide(L)'
;YRAVLLVGDPPYYQRFGFSAEHTGALRMPGSYERERLLACEFTPGVLNGARGMISADRRRPSRFAGMIDSVVNGRIPITQPA
;
A
#
# COMPACT_ATOMS: atom_id res chain seq x y z
N TYR A 1 6.39 2.53 -6.59
CA TYR A 1 4.90 2.53 -6.61
C TYR A 1 4.43 3.46 -7.71
N ARG A 2 3.25 3.26 -8.31
CA ARG A 2 2.73 4.08 -9.42
C ARG A 2 1.58 5.01 -9.04
N ALA A 3 0.91 4.74 -7.92
CA ALA A 3 -0.10 5.61 -7.32
C ALA A 3 -0.15 5.36 -5.80
N VAL A 4 -0.75 6.29 -5.06
CA VAL A 4 -1.01 6.20 -3.62
C VAL A 4 -2.49 6.48 -3.37
N LEU A 5 -3.09 5.72 -2.47
CA LEU A 5 -4.45 5.93 -1.96
C LEU A 5 -4.38 6.22 -0.46
N LEU A 6 -5.27 7.09 0.03
CA LEU A 6 -5.41 7.40 1.45
C LEU A 6 -6.84 7.78 1.81
N VAL A 7 -7.16 7.76 3.10
CA VAL A 7 -8.39 8.33 3.64
C VAL A 7 -8.03 9.61 4.38
N GLY A 8 -8.58 10.76 3.96
CA GLY A 8 -8.21 12.06 4.48
C GLY A 8 -9.14 13.19 4.03
N ASP A 9 -8.86 14.41 4.45
CA ASP A 9 -9.66 15.59 4.14
C ASP A 9 -9.26 16.22 2.77
N PRO A 10 -10.19 16.37 1.80
CA PRO A 10 -9.83 16.89 0.48
C PRO A 10 -9.18 18.28 0.51
N PRO A 11 -9.72 19.30 1.22
CA PRO A 11 -9.06 20.61 1.37
C PRO A 11 -7.59 20.53 1.82
N TYR A 12 -7.26 19.60 2.71
CA TYR A 12 -5.89 19.43 3.18
C TYR A 12 -4.98 18.70 2.18
N TYR A 13 -5.48 17.66 1.50
CA TYR A 13 -4.65 16.78 0.68
C TYR A 13 -4.56 17.18 -0.81
N GLN A 14 -5.52 17.97 -1.30
CA GLN A 14 -5.49 18.48 -2.68
C GLN A 14 -4.21 19.25 -3.02
N ARG A 15 -3.62 19.96 -2.04
CA ARG A 15 -2.33 20.67 -2.21
C ARG A 15 -1.15 19.77 -2.59
N PHE A 16 -1.28 18.47 -2.39
CA PHE A 16 -0.27 17.46 -2.74
C PHE A 16 -0.66 16.63 -3.97
N GLY A 17 -1.72 17.01 -4.69
CA GLY A 17 -2.18 16.31 -5.89
C GLY A 17 -3.07 15.09 -5.61
N PHE A 18 -3.69 15.01 -4.43
CA PHE A 18 -4.68 13.98 -4.11
C PHE A 18 -6.10 14.45 -4.48
N SER A 19 -6.88 13.57 -5.11
CA SER A 19 -8.28 13.83 -5.44
C SER A 19 -9.14 12.56 -5.32
N ALA A 20 -10.46 12.72 -5.28
CA ALA A 20 -11.40 11.60 -5.29
C ALA A 20 -11.71 11.07 -6.71
N GLU A 21 -11.20 11.72 -7.76
CA GLU A 21 -11.57 11.50 -9.17
C GLU A 21 -11.48 10.03 -9.60
N HIS A 22 -10.39 9.36 -9.24
CA HIS A 22 -10.14 7.96 -9.61
C HIS A 22 -10.63 6.95 -8.56
N THR A 23 -11.26 7.39 -7.48
CA THR A 23 -11.65 6.53 -6.35
C THR A 23 -13.14 6.20 -6.31
N GLY A 24 -13.96 6.82 -7.17
CA GLY A 24 -15.42 6.68 -7.15
C GLY A 24 -15.94 5.24 -7.30
N ALA A 25 -15.16 4.36 -7.92
CA ALA A 25 -15.47 2.93 -8.05
C ALA A 25 -14.67 2.01 -7.10
N LEU A 26 -13.81 2.59 -6.25
CA LEU A 26 -13.01 1.89 -5.25
C LEU A 26 -13.66 1.96 -3.87
N ARG A 27 -13.52 0.91 -3.07
CA ARG A 27 -14.09 0.83 -1.72
C ARG A 27 -13.02 0.41 -0.72
N MET A 28 -12.96 1.11 0.41
CA MET A 28 -12.18 0.68 1.58
C MET A 28 -13.05 -0.23 2.46
N PRO A 29 -12.48 -1.25 3.12
CA PRO A 29 -13.20 -1.99 4.17
C PRO A 29 -13.41 -1.08 5.38
N GLY A 30 -14.62 -1.10 5.95
CA GLY A 30 -15.01 -0.28 7.11
C GLY A 30 -15.76 1.00 6.75
N SER A 31 -16.11 1.77 7.77
CA SER A 31 -16.86 3.03 7.62
C SER A 31 -15.92 4.19 7.29
N TYR A 32 -16.26 4.95 6.25
CA TYR A 32 -15.57 6.18 5.86
C TYR A 32 -16.50 7.02 4.97
N GLU A 33 -16.26 8.33 4.89
CA GLU A 33 -16.93 9.19 3.93
C GLU A 33 -16.31 8.98 2.54
N ARG A 34 -17.16 8.73 1.52
CA ARG A 34 -16.69 8.39 0.16
C ARG A 34 -15.73 9.42 -0.41
N GLU A 35 -15.99 10.70 -0.16
CA GLU A 35 -15.21 11.85 -0.62
C GLU A 35 -13.82 11.94 0.02
N ARG A 36 -13.64 11.28 1.18
CA ARG A 36 -12.36 11.23 1.89
C ARG A 36 -11.41 10.17 1.36
N LEU A 37 -11.88 9.24 0.52
CA LEU A 37 -10.99 8.33 -0.18
C LEU A 37 -10.36 9.08 -1.34
N LEU A 38 -9.06 9.32 -1.25
CA LEU A 38 -8.32 10.13 -2.21
C LEU A 38 -7.20 9.30 -2.85
N ALA A 39 -6.84 9.65 -4.07
CA ALA A 39 -5.75 9.05 -4.81
C ALA A 39 -4.84 10.10 -5.47
N CYS A 40 -3.56 9.76 -5.59
CA CYS A 40 -2.57 10.52 -6.34
C CYS A 40 -1.84 9.55 -7.29
N GLU A 41 -1.82 9.86 -8.58
CA GLU A 41 -1.10 9.09 -9.60
C GLU A 41 0.31 9.65 -9.81
N PHE A 42 1.32 8.78 -9.75
CA PHE A 42 2.70 9.11 -10.16
C PHE A 42 3.00 8.67 -11.59
N THR A 43 2.14 7.83 -12.17
CA THR A 43 2.11 7.54 -13.59
C THR A 43 0.71 7.82 -14.11
N PRO A 44 0.53 8.71 -15.10
CA PRO A 44 -0.79 9.05 -15.63
C PRO A 44 -1.58 7.81 -16.06
N GLY A 45 -2.84 7.76 -15.65
CA GLY A 45 -3.82 6.76 -16.04
C GLY A 45 -3.63 5.38 -15.41
N VAL A 46 -2.81 5.24 -14.36
CA VAL A 46 -2.58 3.94 -13.71
C VAL A 46 -3.79 3.43 -12.91
N LEU A 47 -4.69 4.32 -12.51
CA LEU A 47 -5.96 4.01 -11.84
C LEU A 47 -7.14 3.94 -12.83
N ASN A 48 -6.91 4.12 -14.13
CA ASN A 48 -7.96 4.00 -15.13
C ASN A 48 -8.58 2.58 -15.10
N GLY A 49 -9.90 2.54 -14.90
CA GLY A 49 -10.63 1.28 -14.79
C GLY A 49 -10.44 0.52 -13.48
N ALA A 50 -9.73 1.10 -12.49
CA ALA A 50 -9.61 0.52 -11.16
C ALA A 50 -10.97 0.55 -10.44
N ARG A 51 -11.44 -0.62 -10.01
CA ARG A 51 -12.77 -0.81 -9.41
C ARG A 51 -12.73 -1.91 -8.36
N GLY A 52 -13.60 -1.83 -7.35
CA GLY A 52 -13.79 -2.89 -6.35
C GLY A 52 -13.25 -2.57 -4.96
N MET A 53 -13.19 -3.60 -4.12
CA MET A 53 -12.74 -3.48 -2.72
C MET A 53 -11.21 -3.50 -2.65
N ILE A 54 -10.66 -2.53 -1.93
CA ILE A 54 -9.23 -2.46 -1.61
C ILE A 54 -8.93 -3.53 -0.57
N SER A 55 -7.95 -4.38 -0.86
CA SER A 55 -7.40 -5.35 0.09
C SER A 55 -5.91 -5.15 0.21
N ALA A 56 -5.37 -5.33 1.41
CA ALA A 56 -3.93 -5.48 1.57
C ALA A 56 -3.45 -6.67 0.73
N ASP A 57 -2.45 -6.44 -0.10
CA ASP A 57 -1.73 -7.54 -0.75
C ASP A 57 -0.94 -8.28 0.32
N ARG A 58 -1.31 -9.53 0.62
CA ARG A 58 -0.62 -10.39 1.60
C ARG A 58 0.70 -10.94 1.05
N ARG A 59 1.39 -10.24 0.15
CA ARG A 59 2.69 -10.69 -0.37
C ARG A 59 3.69 -10.83 0.77
N ARG A 60 4.35 -12.00 0.78
CA ARG A 60 5.23 -12.53 1.83
C ARG A 60 6.22 -11.48 2.36
N PRO A 61 6.56 -11.57 3.66
CA PRO A 61 7.59 -10.71 4.23
C PRO A 61 8.88 -10.88 3.42
N SER A 62 9.65 -9.79 3.31
CA SER A 62 10.86 -9.73 2.50
C SER A 62 11.78 -10.93 2.78
N ARG A 63 12.60 -11.36 1.80
CA ARG A 63 13.53 -12.49 2.00
C ARG A 63 14.43 -12.31 3.24
N PHE A 64 14.70 -11.07 3.64
CA PHE A 64 15.39 -10.73 4.87
C PHE A 64 14.63 -11.10 6.15
N ALA A 65 13.30 -10.95 6.16
CA ALA A 65 12.46 -11.35 7.28
C ALA A 65 12.46 -12.88 7.50
N GLY A 66 12.56 -13.68 6.43
CA GLY A 66 12.75 -15.13 6.56
C GLY A 66 14.16 -15.54 7.02
N MET A 67 15.16 -14.71 6.75
CA MET A 67 16.56 -14.94 7.15
C MET A 67 16.76 -14.69 8.66
N ILE A 68 16.20 -13.60 9.20
CA ILE A 68 16.24 -13.34 10.65
C ILE A 68 15.50 -14.43 11.44
N ASP A 69 14.35 -14.91 10.96
CA ASP A 69 13.62 -16.00 11.61
C ASP A 69 14.40 -17.32 11.56
N SER A 70 15.17 -17.55 10.49
CA SER A 70 16.06 -18.73 10.39
C SER A 70 17.30 -18.63 11.28
N VAL A 71 17.86 -17.43 11.50
CA VAL A 71 18.96 -17.20 12.46
C VAL A 71 18.46 -17.34 13.90
N VAL A 72 17.32 -16.75 14.24
CA VAL A 72 16.70 -16.86 15.57
C VAL A 72 16.32 -18.30 15.90
N ASN A 73 15.78 -19.04 14.92
CA ASN A 73 15.42 -20.44 15.09
C ASN A 73 16.58 -21.42 14.82
N GLY A 74 17.83 -20.91 14.70
CA GLY A 74 19.06 -21.72 14.67
C GLY A 74 19.25 -22.60 13.43
N ARG A 75 18.58 -22.31 12.31
CA ARG A 75 18.61 -23.12 11.09
C ARG A 75 19.78 -22.82 10.15
N ILE A 76 20.63 -21.84 10.48
CA ILE A 76 21.85 -21.51 9.72
C ILE A 76 23.04 -21.50 10.69
N PRO A 77 24.05 -22.37 10.50
CA PRO A 77 25.25 -22.35 11.34
C PRO A 77 26.07 -21.10 11.03
N ILE A 78 26.44 -20.35 12.08
CA ILE A 78 27.44 -19.28 11.99
C ILE A 78 28.82 -19.93 11.85
N THR A 79 29.32 -20.03 10.62
CA THR A 79 30.71 -20.46 10.41
C THR A 79 31.63 -19.33 10.82
N GLN A 80 32.24 -19.43 11.99
CA GLN A 80 33.26 -18.50 12.46
C GLN A 80 34.59 -18.81 11.74
N PRO A 81 35.25 -17.84 11.09
CA PRO A 81 36.56 -18.07 10.51
C PRO A 81 37.61 -18.22 11.64
N ALA A 82 38.61 -19.06 11.36
CA ALA A 82 39.71 -19.41 12.26
C ALA A 82 40.62 -18.22 12.60
#